data_AF-A0A0G0S273-F1
#
_entry.id   AF-A0A0G0S273-F1
#
_cell.length_a   1.000
_cell.length_b   1.000
_cell.length_c   1.000
_cell.angle_alpha   90.00
_cell.angle_beta   90.00
_cell.angle_gamma   90.00
#
_symmetry.space_group_name_H-M   'P 1'
#
loop_
_entity.id
_entity.type
_entity.pdbx_description
1 polymer ?
#
loop_
_entity_poly.entity_id
_entity_poly.type
_entity_poly.pdbx_seq_one_letter_code
_entity_poly.pdbx_strand_id
1 'polypeptide(L)'
;MNTFRFINFPVYQSAKTLYKKILVLTEEIKNYSFKDQIQRASLSVVLNIAEGSAKKSDKDFARFIQTSLGSISEVVACLDILREVKSTKSKNCDVLISEYEEVAKQLGGFIKKLHSDG
;
A
#
# COMPACT_ATOMS: atom_id res chain seq x y z
N MET A 1 0.45 -27.14 -2.37
CA MET A 1 0.13 -25.74 -2.71
C MET A 1 0.60 -24.87 -1.56
N ASN A 2 1.46 -23.86 -1.78
CA ASN A 2 1.89 -22.97 -0.70
C ASN A 2 0.73 -22.00 -0.37
N THR A 3 0.07 -22.24 0.77
CA THR A 3 -1.11 -21.49 1.21
C THR A 3 -0.84 -19.98 1.35
N PHE A 4 0.40 -19.58 1.65
CA PHE A 4 0.77 -18.19 1.90
C PHE A 4 1.82 -17.69 0.89
N ARG A 5 1.59 -17.97 -0.40
CA ARG A 5 2.51 -17.60 -1.50
C ARG A 5 2.84 -16.10 -1.56
N PHE A 6 1.93 -15.23 -1.11
CA PHE A 6 2.12 -13.78 -1.13
C PHE A 6 3.34 -13.30 -0.34
N ILE A 7 3.77 -14.07 0.66
CA ILE A 7 4.95 -13.74 1.46
C ILE A 7 6.18 -13.58 0.54
N ASN A 8 6.25 -14.30 -0.57
CA ASN A 8 7.38 -14.23 -1.49
C ASN A 8 7.21 -13.19 -2.60
N PHE A 9 6.10 -12.46 -2.66
CA PHE A 9 5.89 -11.44 -3.69
C PHE A 9 6.73 -10.20 -3.37
N PRO A 10 7.60 -9.73 -4.29
CA PRO A 10 8.39 -8.52 -4.05
C PRO A 10 7.51 -7.32 -3.68
N VAL A 11 6.38 -7.14 -4.38
CA VAL A 11 5.44 -6.05 -4.11
C VAL A 11 4.77 -6.13 -2.72
N TYR A 12 4.54 -7.35 -2.21
CA TYR A 12 4.04 -7.55 -0.84
C TYR A 12 5.08 -7.12 0.20
N GLN A 13 6.35 -7.48 -0.02
CA GLN A 13 7.45 -7.10 0.88
C GLN A 13 7.69 -5.59 0.87
N SER A 14 7.60 -4.94 -0.29
CA SER A 14 7.61 -3.47 -0.41
C SER A 14 6.46 -2.85 0.39
N ALA A 15 5.21 -3.28 0.15
CA ALA A 15 4.04 -2.75 0.85
C ALA A 15 4.12 -2.93 2.37
N LYS A 16 4.56 -4.11 2.84
CA LYS A 16 4.77 -4.38 4.27
C LYS A 16 5.85 -3.47 4.88
N THR A 17 6.89 -3.16 4.12
CA THR A 17 7.95 -2.24 4.57
C THR A 17 7.41 -0.82 4.69
N LEU A 18 6.63 -0.35 3.71
CA LEU A 18 5.98 0.97 3.79
C LEU A 18 5.01 1.07 4.95
N TYR A 19 4.22 0.03 5.22
CA TYR A 19 3.34 0.02 6.40
C TYR A 19 4.11 0.22 7.71
N LYS A 20 5.28 -0.43 7.87
CA LYS A 20 6.13 -0.20 9.05
C LYS A 20 6.61 1.26 9.14
N LYS A 21 6.99 1.87 8.02
CA LYS A 21 7.39 3.28 7.99
C LYS A 21 6.23 4.22 8.32
N ILE A 22 5.01 3.89 7.88
CA ILE A 22 3.79 4.62 8.25
C ILE A 22 3.55 4.56 9.75
N LEU A 23 3.70 3.39 10.39
CA LEU A 23 3.57 3.28 11.84
C LEU A 23 4.52 4.25 12.55
N VAL A 24 5.81 4.25 12.18
CA VAL A 24 6.82 5.15 12.75
C VAL A 24 6.51 6.62 12.48
N LEU A 25 6.18 7.00 11.24
CA LEU A 25 5.86 8.39 10.88
C LEU A 25 4.70 8.95 11.71
N THR A 26 3.70 8.11 11.94
CA THR A 26 2.42 8.49 12.55
C THR A 26 2.43 8.41 14.09
N GLU A 27 3.52 7.94 14.72
CA GLU A 27 3.66 7.90 16.18
C GLU A 27 3.42 9.25 16.84
N GLU A 28 3.98 10.32 16.27
CA GLU A 28 3.87 11.70 16.81
C GLU A 28 2.63 12.47 16.34
N ILE A 29 1.68 11.82 15.65
CA ILE A 29 0.44 12.46 15.23
C ILE A 29 -0.57 12.38 16.38
N LYS A 30 -0.92 13.54 16.96
CA LYS A 30 -1.90 13.65 18.06
C LYS A 30 -3.34 13.44 17.60
N ASN A 31 -3.67 13.82 16.36
CA ASN A 31 -5.00 13.58 15.81
C ASN A 31 -5.16 12.08 15.51
N TYR A 32 -5.85 11.38 16.42
CA TYR A 32 -6.06 9.94 16.34
C TYR A 32 -6.80 9.54 15.06
N SER A 33 -7.85 10.29 14.68
CA SER A 33 -8.64 9.96 13.49
C SER A 33 -7.81 10.04 12.20
N PHE A 34 -6.96 11.06 12.08
CA PHE A 34 -6.07 11.20 10.92
C PHE A 34 -4.96 10.14 10.92
N LYS A 35 -4.35 9.89 12.09
CA LYS A 35 -3.37 8.81 12.27
C LYS A 35 -3.96 7.45 11.86
N ASP A 36 -5.12 7.12 12.38
CA ASP A 36 -5.83 5.87 12.12
C ASP A 36 -6.17 5.72 10.62
N GLN A 37 -6.62 6.80 9.96
CA GLN A 37 -6.92 6.78 8.54
C GLN A 37 -5.69 6.40 7.68
N ILE A 38 -4.53 7.00 7.95
CA ILE A 38 -3.29 6.68 7.23
C ILE A 38 -2.87 5.22 7.49
N GLN A 39 -2.92 4.78 8.74
CA GLN A 39 -2.52 3.43 9.13
C GLN A 39 -3.44 2.37 8.51
N ARG A 40 -4.76 2.57 8.54
CA ARG A 40 -5.74 1.65 7.93
C ARG A 40 -5.60 1.58 6.43
N ALA A 41 -5.46 2.72 5.75
CA ALA A 41 -5.25 2.75 4.30
C ALA A 41 -3.95 2.02 3.92
N SER A 42 -2.85 2.26 4.64
CA SER A 42 -1.59 1.54 4.36
C SER A 42 -1.68 0.05 4.65
N LEU A 43 -2.34 -0.35 5.74
CA LEU A 43 -2.51 -1.76 6.08
C LEU A 43 -3.38 -2.46 5.02
N SER A 44 -4.42 -1.79 4.53
CA SER A 44 -5.31 -2.29 3.47
C SER A 44 -4.54 -2.70 2.21
N VAL A 45 -3.48 -1.97 1.83
CA VAL A 45 -2.61 -2.36 0.69
C VAL A 45 -2.03 -3.77 0.90
N VAL A 46 -1.48 -4.03 2.08
CA VAL A 46 -0.86 -5.31 2.46
C VAL A 46 -1.90 -6.43 2.50
N LEU A 47 -3.05 -6.16 3.14
CA LEU A 47 -4.11 -7.14 3.33
C LEU A 47 -4.76 -7.54 2.01
N ASN A 48 -5.02 -6.60 1.11
CA ASN A 48 -5.60 -6.89 -0.20
C ASN A 48 -4.66 -7.74 -1.08
N ILE A 49 -3.34 -7.51 -1.04
CA ILE A 49 -2.38 -8.37 -1.74
C ILE A 49 -2.44 -9.80 -1.20
N ALA A 50 -2.46 -9.95 0.13
CA ALA A 50 -2.51 -11.25 0.79
C ALA A 50 -3.83 -11.98 0.47
N GLU A 51 -4.98 -11.32 0.65
CA GLU A 51 -6.30 -11.91 0.41
C GLU A 51 -6.51 -12.25 -1.07
N GLY A 52 -6.11 -11.33 -1.96
CA GLY A 52 -6.16 -11.54 -3.39
C GLY A 52 -5.37 -12.78 -3.82
N SER A 53 -4.21 -13.02 -3.22
CA SER A 53 -3.35 -14.15 -3.58
C SER A 53 -3.97 -15.52 -3.32
N ALA A 54 -4.97 -15.58 -2.44
CA ALA A 54 -5.74 -16.76 -2.08
C ALA A 54 -6.97 -16.99 -2.98
N LYS A 55 -7.27 -16.07 -3.91
CA LYS A 55 -8.39 -16.24 -4.85
C LYS A 55 -8.07 -17.31 -5.90
N LYS A 56 -9.13 -17.92 -6.42
CA LYS A 56 -9.04 -19.07 -7.34
C LYS A 56 -8.71 -18.67 -8.77
N SER A 57 -9.01 -17.44 -9.17
CA SER A 57 -8.75 -16.93 -10.52
C SER A 57 -7.91 -15.67 -10.48
N ASP A 58 -7.11 -15.46 -11.52
CA ASP A 58 -6.29 -14.27 -11.66
C ASP A 58 -7.15 -13.01 -11.88
N LYS A 59 -8.32 -13.15 -12.49
CA LYS A 59 -9.33 -12.08 -12.57
C LYS A 59 -9.80 -11.63 -11.18
N ASP A 60 -10.11 -12.58 -10.29
CA ASP A 60 -10.51 -12.23 -8.94
C ASP A 60 -9.35 -11.61 -8.16
N PHE A 61 -8.14 -12.13 -8.32
CA PHE A 61 -6.94 -11.57 -7.70
C PHE A 61 -6.70 -10.12 -8.18
N ALA A 62 -6.81 -9.85 -9.48
CA ALA A 62 -6.61 -8.52 -10.04
C ALA A 62 -7.54 -7.46 -9.41
N ARG A 63 -8.78 -7.82 -9.05
CA ARG A 63 -9.70 -6.89 -8.34
C ARG A 63 -9.18 -6.49 -6.96
N PHE A 64 -8.58 -7.42 -6.20
CA PHE A 64 -7.96 -7.08 -4.91
C PHE A 64 -6.74 -6.17 -5.11
N ILE A 65 -5.95 -6.40 -6.15
CA ILE A 65 -4.83 -5.52 -6.47
C ILE A 65 -5.31 -4.10 -6.88
N GLN A 66 -6.45 -3.99 -7.56
CA GLN A 66 -7.08 -2.69 -7.83
C GLN A 66 -7.51 -1.98 -6.54
N THR A 67 -8.07 -2.72 -5.56
CA THR A 67 -8.35 -2.16 -4.22
C THR A 67 -7.09 -1.66 -3.55
N SER A 68 -5.97 -2.40 -3.64
CA SER A 68 -4.66 -1.93 -3.14
C SER A 68 -4.25 -0.60 -3.78
N LEU A 69 -4.47 -0.39 -5.09
CA LEU A 69 -4.18 0.89 -5.74
C LEU A 69 -5.06 2.05 -5.22
N GLY A 70 -6.34 1.77 -4.95
CA GLY A 70 -7.24 2.72 -4.29
C GLY A 70 -6.73 3.10 -2.89
N SER A 71 -6.36 2.12 -2.08
CA SER A 71 -5.78 2.36 -0.75
C SER A 71 -4.44 3.12 -0.80
N ILE A 72 -3.59 2.89 -1.81
CA ILE A 72 -2.38 3.71 -2.02
C ILE A 72 -2.76 5.19 -2.25
N SER A 73 -3.80 5.44 -3.05
CA SER A 73 -4.27 6.81 -3.33
C SER A 73 -4.72 7.51 -2.03
N GLU A 74 -5.41 6.80 -1.13
CA GLU A 74 -5.78 7.33 0.18
C GLU A 74 -4.57 7.63 1.07
N VAL A 75 -3.56 6.75 1.09
CA VAL A 75 -2.32 6.99 1.85
C VAL A 75 -1.61 8.23 1.32
N VAL A 76 -1.43 8.34 0.01
CA VAL A 76 -0.75 9.46 -0.64
C VAL A 76 -1.48 10.77 -0.37
N ALA A 77 -2.81 10.80 -0.47
CA ALA A 77 -3.61 11.99 -0.15
C ALA A 77 -3.40 12.44 1.31
N CYS A 78 -3.35 11.49 2.25
CA CYS A 78 -3.10 11.84 3.65
C CYS A 78 -1.64 12.27 3.90
N LEU A 79 -0.66 11.67 3.23
CA LEU A 79 0.74 12.10 3.30
C LEU A 79 0.93 13.51 2.73
N ASP A 80 0.21 13.86 1.67
CA ASP A 80 0.22 15.18 1.07
C ASP A 80 -0.33 16.24 2.05
N ILE A 81 -1.48 15.97 2.69
CA ILE A 81 -2.02 16.83 3.75
C ILE A 81 -1.01 16.96 4.92
N LEU A 82 -0.40 15.85 5.34
CA LEU A 82 0.58 15.85 6.43
C LEU A 82 1.83 16.67 6.09
N ARG A 83 2.27 16.64 4.83
CA ARG A 83 3.39 17.40 4.31
C ARG A 83 3.15 18.91 4.44
N GLU A 84 1.94 19.39 4.15
CA GLU A 84 1.59 20.81 4.27
C GLU A 84 1.50 21.27 5.73
N VAL A 85 0.92 20.44 6.60
CA VAL A 85 0.68 20.80 8.01
C VAL A 85 1.97 20.80 8.85
N LYS A 86 2.99 20.01 8.48
CA LYS A 86 4.24 19.88 9.24
C LYS A 86 5.45 20.13 8.34
N SER A 87 5.86 21.40 8.21
CA SER A 87 7.03 21.82 7.41
C SER A 87 8.31 21.01 7.69
N THR A 88 8.55 20.56 8.93
CA THR A 88 9.71 19.73 9.32
C THR A 88 9.61 18.25 8.93
N LYS A 89 8.42 17.73 8.59
CA LYS A 89 8.20 16.33 8.14
C LYS A 89 8.06 16.18 6.63
N SER A 90 8.17 17.29 5.88
CA SER A 90 8.00 17.32 4.42
C SER A 90 8.84 16.27 3.69
N LYS A 91 10.15 16.21 3.97
CA LYS A 91 11.08 15.26 3.34
C LYS A 91 10.69 13.79 3.54
N ASN A 92 10.23 13.41 4.74
CA ASN A 92 9.82 12.04 5.01
C ASN A 92 8.52 11.68 4.27
N CYS A 93 7.60 12.65 4.14
CA CYS A 93 6.38 12.46 3.37
C CYS A 93 6.69 12.32 1.88
N ASP A 94 7.56 13.16 1.32
CA ASP A 94 7.96 13.09 -0.10
C ASP A 94 8.64 11.74 -0.44
N VAL A 95 9.52 11.25 0.43
CA VAL A 95 10.14 9.92 0.27
C VAL A 95 9.07 8.83 0.27
N LEU A 96 8.15 8.85 1.23
CA LEU A 96 7.09 7.83 1.30
C LEU A 96 6.14 7.89 0.11
N ILE A 97 5.77 9.08 -0.36
CA ILE A 97 4.95 9.25 -1.56
C ILE A 97 5.65 8.60 -2.76
N SER A 98 6.93 8.90 -2.99
CA SER A 98 7.70 8.29 -4.08
C SER A 98 7.78 6.76 -3.96
N GLU A 99 7.98 6.23 -2.75
CA GLU A 99 8.00 4.78 -2.55
C GLU A 99 6.63 4.13 -2.79
N TYR A 100 5.53 4.79 -2.44
CA TYR A 100 4.17 4.33 -2.76
C TYR A 100 3.89 4.37 -4.27
N GLU A 101 4.41 5.35 -5.00
CA GLU A 101 4.32 5.38 -6.46
C GLU A 101 5.03 4.17 -7.09
N GLU A 102 6.20 3.79 -6.58
CA GLU A 102 6.90 2.58 -7.04
C GLU A 102 6.10 1.30 -6.75
N VAL A 103 5.47 1.19 -5.57
CA VAL A 103 4.56 0.08 -5.28
C VAL A 103 3.35 0.09 -6.22
N ALA A 104 2.77 1.26 -6.51
CA ALA A 104 1.66 1.37 -7.45
C ALA A 104 2.05 0.90 -8.87
N LYS A 105 3.25 1.26 -9.34
CA LYS A 105 3.79 0.77 -10.63
C LYS A 105 3.96 -0.76 -10.62
N GLN A 106 4.52 -1.32 -9.53
CA GLN A 106 4.65 -2.77 -9.36
C GLN A 106 3.29 -3.47 -9.41
N LEU A 107 2.28 -2.96 -8.70
CA LEU A 107 0.92 -3.50 -8.71
C LEU A 107 0.26 -3.38 -10.09
N GLY A 108 0.45 -2.27 -10.79
CA GLY A 108 -0.05 -2.07 -12.15
C GLY A 108 0.56 -3.06 -13.16
N GLY A 109 1.87 -3.31 -13.07
CA GLY A 109 2.55 -4.35 -13.84
C GLY A 109 2.05 -5.76 -13.47
N PHE A 110 1.78 -5.98 -12.20
CA PHE A 110 1.27 -7.27 -11.71
C PHE A 110 -0.15 -7.56 -12.21
N ILE A 111 -1.05 -6.57 -12.23
CA ILE A 111 -2.39 -6.71 -12.86
C ILE A 111 -2.28 -7.11 -14.33
N LYS A 112 -1.38 -6.47 -15.09
CA LYS A 112 -1.18 -6.81 -16.51
C LYS A 112 -0.81 -8.28 -16.67
N LYS A 113 0.11 -8.78 -15.85
CA LYS A 113 0.50 -10.19 -15.86
C LYS A 113 -0.68 -11.13 -15.55
N LEU A 114 -1.46 -10.81 -14.52
CA LEU A 114 -2.65 -11.59 -14.14
C LEU A 114 -3.72 -11.63 -15.25
N HIS A 115 -3.80 -10.62 -16.10
CA HIS A 115 -4.72 -10.62 -17.25
C HIS A 115 -4.15 -11.31 -18.49
N SER A 116 -2.83 -11.36 -18.66
CA SER A 116 -2.18 -12.02 -19.79
C SER A 116 -2.06 -13.54 -19.64
N ASP A 117 -2.03 -14.04 -18.41
CA ASP A 117 -1.89 -15.47 -18.08
C ASP A 117 -3.25 -16.19 -17.92
N GLY A 118 -4.38 -15.51 -18.18
CA GLY A 118 -5.76 -15.99 -17.98
C GLY A 118 -6.54 -16.28 -19.25
#